data_AF-M7A1W8-F1
#
_entry.id   AF-M7A1W8-F1
#
_cell.length_a   1.000
_cell.length_b   1.000
_cell.length_c   1.000
_cell.angle_alpha   90.00
_cell.angle_beta   90.00
_cell.angle_gamma   90.00
#
_symmetry.space_group_name_H-M   'P 1'
#
loop_
_entity.id
_entity.type
_entity.pdbx_description
1 polymer ?
#
loop_
_entity_poly.entity_id
_entity_poly.type
_entity_poly.pdbx_seq_one_letter_code
_entity_poly.pdbx_strand_id
1 'polypeptide(L)' 'MKFSGLTNHIYKDRDYLTRNRAFHLFIFNVVSLLLGLSVNFYVWFVKGDLLRPGFLIIMLASAVSLFFY' A
#
# COMPACT_ATOMS: atom_id res chain seq x y z
N MET A 1 -34.28 21.87 -6.49
CA MET A 1 -33.34 21.30 -7.50
C MET A 1 -32.47 20.26 -6.82
N LYS A 2 -32.47 19.02 -7.32
CA LYS A 2 -31.79 17.85 -6.74
C LYS A 2 -30.27 17.94 -6.93
N PHE A 3 -29.55 18.53 -5.98
CA PHE A 3 -28.08 18.45 -5.93
C PHE A 3 -27.56 17.01 -5.73
N SER A 4 -28.39 16.08 -5.26
CA SER A 4 -27.98 14.69 -5.02
C SER A 4 -27.80 13.86 -6.30
N GLY A 5 -28.39 14.28 -7.43
CA GLY A 5 -28.24 13.57 -8.71
C GLY A 5 -26.88 13.83 -9.37
N LEU A 6 -26.38 15.07 -9.25
CA LEU A 6 -25.09 15.48 -9.81
C LEU A 6 -23.92 14.86 -9.04
N THR A 7 -24.00 14.82 -7.70
CA THR A 7 -22.98 14.20 -6.85
C THR A 7 -22.92 12.69 -7.05
N ASN A 8 -24.06 12.00 -7.14
CA ASN A 8 -24.07 10.55 -7.40
C ASN A 8 -23.42 10.20 -8.74
N HIS A 9 -23.58 11.02 -9.77
CA HIS A 9 -22.93 10.76 -11.07
C HIS A 9 -21.41 10.97 -11.01
N ILE A 10 -20.95 12.01 -10.32
CA ILE A 10 -19.52 12.28 -10.10
C ILE A 10 -18.83 11.12 -9.35
N TYR A 11 -19.49 10.54 -8.34
CA TYR A 11 -18.97 9.39 -7.59
C TYR A 11 -19.10 8.06 -8.34
N LYS A 12 -20.12 7.90 -9.19
CA LYS A 12 -20.36 6.67 -9.97
C LYS A 12 -19.38 6.52 -11.15
N ASP A 13 -18.99 7.61 -11.81
CA ASP A 13 -17.94 7.58 -12.85
C ASP A 13 -16.54 7.61 -12.28
N ARG A 14 -16.38 8.11 -11.04
CA ARG A 14 -15.13 8.07 -10.29
C ARG A 14 -15.21 7.08 -9.15
N ASP A 15 -15.80 5.90 -9.39
CA ASP A 15 -15.68 4.80 -8.46
C ASP A 15 -14.21 4.33 -8.47
N TYR A 16 -13.41 5.04 -7.68
CA TYR A 16 -11.96 4.88 -7.50
C TYR A 16 -11.63 3.52 -6.86
N LEU A 17 -12.65 2.81 -6.40
CA LEU A 17 -12.66 1.44 -5.87
C LEU A 17 -12.93 0.36 -6.95
N THR A 18 -12.74 0.68 -8.23
CA THR A 18 -12.79 -0.34 -9.30
C THR A 18 -11.73 -1.43 -9.09
N ARG A 19 -12.11 -2.70 -9.31
CA ARG A 19 -11.30 -3.92 -9.12
C ARG A 19 -9.88 -3.85 -9.71
N ASN A 20 -9.68 -3.13 -10.82
CA ASN A 20 -8.36 -2.93 -11.43
C ASN A 20 -7.47 -1.93 -10.66
N ARG A 21 -8.04 -0.92 -9.99
CA ARG A 21 -7.26 0.02 -9.18
C ARG A 21 -6.83 -0.57 -7.85
N ALA A 22 -7.66 -1.43 -7.28
CA ALA A 22 -7.29 -2.22 -6.13
C ALA A 22 -6.01 -3.06 -6.45
N PHE A 23 -5.89 -3.61 -7.66
CA PHE A 23 -4.72 -4.41 -8.05
C PHE A 23 -3.40 -3.62 -8.03
N HIS A 24 -3.44 -2.32 -8.33
CA HIS A 24 -2.26 -1.46 -8.18
C HIS A 24 -1.85 -1.29 -6.71
N LEU A 25 -2.80 -1.23 -5.77
CA LEU A 25 -2.52 -1.21 -4.33
C LEU A 25 -1.92 -2.54 -3.88
N PHE A 26 -2.42 -3.67 -4.40
CA PHE A 26 -1.84 -4.98 -4.16
C PHE A 26 -0.37 -5.04 -4.62
N ILE A 27 -0.07 -4.68 -5.87
CA ILE A 27 1.30 -4.65 -6.40
C ILE A 27 2.17 -3.71 -5.56
N PHE A 28 1.68 -2.51 -5.26
CA PHE A 28 2.42 -1.53 -4.46
C PHE A 28 2.81 -2.08 -3.08
N ASN A 29 1.89 -2.78 -2.41
CA ASN A 29 2.19 -3.39 -1.12
C ASN A 29 3.19 -4.54 -1.23
N VAL A 30 3.08 -5.40 -2.26
CA VAL A 30 4.06 -6.47 -2.50
C VAL A 30 5.46 -5.89 -2.71
N VAL A 31 5.59 -4.86 -3.55
CA VAL A 31 6.88 -4.19 -3.81
C VAL A 31 7.42 -3.53 -2.55
N SER A 32 6.58 -2.86 -1.77
CA SER A 32 6.98 -2.21 -0.52
C SER A 32 7.46 -3.23 0.53
N LEU A 33 6.83 -4.41 0.58
CA LEU A 33 7.24 -5.50 1.47
C LEU A 33 8.61 -6.08 1.06
N LEU A 34 8.80 -6.33 -0.24
CA LEU A 34 10.10 -6.78 -0.78
C LEU A 34 11.21 -5.74 -0.55
N LEU A 35 10.90 -4.46 -0.71
CA LEU A 35 11.84 -3.37 -0.42
C LEU A 35 12.20 -3.34 1.07
N GLY A 36 11.20 -3.46 1.95
CA GLY A 36 11.40 -3.52 3.40
C GLY A 36 12.29 -4.68 3.82
N LEU A 37 12.06 -5.87 3.27
CA LEU A 37 12.91 -7.05 3.49
C LEU A 37 14.33 -6.82 2.98
N SER A 38 14.47 -6.31 1.75
CA SER A 38 15.78 -6.11 1.12
C SER A 38 16.63 -5.09 1.88
N VAL A 39 16.04 -3.97 2.30
CA VAL A 39 16.74 -2.93 3.07
C VAL A 39 17.13 -3.45 4.45
N ASN A 40 16.23 -4.15 5.14
CA ASN A 40 16.54 -4.71 6.45
C ASN A 40 17.64 -5.78 6.37
N PHE A 41 17.61 -6.64 5.35
CA PHE A 41 18.66 -7.62 5.09
C PHE A 41 20.00 -6.96 4.77
N TYR A 42 19.99 -5.94 3.90
CA TYR A 42 21.19 -5.17 3.54
C TYR A 42 21.80 -4.45 4.75
N VAL A 43 20.97 -3.78 5.57
CA VAL A 43 21.44 -3.09 6.78
C VAL A 43 22.03 -4.08 7.77
N TRP A 44 21.36 -5.20 7.98
CA TRP A 44 21.85 -6.26 8.87
C TRP A 44 23.20 -6.80 8.40
N PHE A 45 23.36 -7.09 7.11
CA PHE A 45 24.59 -7.65 6.55
C PHE A 45 25.76 -6.65 6.51
N VAL A 46 25.49 -5.39 6.13
CA VAL A 46 26.54 -4.40 5.89
C VAL A 46 26.94 -3.63 7.14
N LYS A 47 25.96 -3.32 8.01
CA LYS A 47 26.21 -2.50 9.20
C LYS A 47 26.25 -3.31 10.49
N GLY A 48 25.72 -4.54 10.50
CA GLY A 48 25.49 -5.27 11.74
C GLY A 48 24.45 -4.60 12.66
N ASP A 49 23.79 -3.54 12.18
CA ASP A 49 22.77 -2.79 12.90
C ASP A 49 21.44 -3.53 12.85
N LEU A 50 20.68 -3.40 13.93
CA LEU A 50 19.30 -3.86 13.96
C LEU A 50 18.42 -3.02 13.05
N LEU A 51 17.45 -3.72 12.46
CA LEU A 51 16.38 -3.30 11.55
C LEU A 51 16.07 -1.79 11.57
N ARG A 52 15.93 -1.17 10.39
CA ARG A 52 15.53 0.25 10.32
C ARG A 52 14.04 0.40 10.67
N PRO A 53 13.69 1.12 11.75
CA PRO A 53 12.31 1.19 12.23
C PRO A 53 11.34 1.79 11.19
N GLY A 54 11.78 2.79 10.41
CA GLY A 54 10.95 3.36 9.33
C GLY A 54 10.58 2.33 8.24
N PHE A 55 11.52 1.47 7.85
CA PHE A 55 11.26 0.41 6.87
C PHE A 55 10.44 -0.74 7.47
N LEU A 56 10.62 -1.03 8.75
CA LEU A 56 9.76 -1.98 9.48
C LEU A 56 8.30 -1.54 9.50
N ILE A 57 8.03 -0.26 9.81
CA ILE A 57 6.66 0.27 9.86
C ILE A 57 5.99 0.15 8.49
N ILE A 58 6.69 0.52 7.41
CA ILE A 58 6.17 0.41 6.06
C ILE A 58 5.93 -1.06 5.68
N MET A 59 6.88 -1.96 6.00
CA MET A 59 6.75 -3.38 5.73
C MET A 59 5.55 -4.02 6.46
N LEU A 60 5.36 -3.68 7.74
CA LEU A 60 4.22 -4.15 8.54
C LEU A 60 2.90 -3.58 8.02
N ALA A 61 2.84 -2.29 7.70
CA ALA A 61 1.66 -1.66 7.12
C ALA A 61 1.27 -2.30 5.78
N SER A 62 2.26 -2.58 4.92
CA SER A 62 2.03 -3.29 3.65
C SER A 62 1.59 -4.75 3.87
N ALA A 63 2.15 -5.46 4.86
CA ALA A 63 1.71 -6.82 5.20
C ALA A 63 0.27 -6.85 5.71
N VAL A 64 -0.09 -5.92 6.60
CA VAL A 64 -1.48 -5.76 7.08
C VAL A 64 -2.40 -5.39 5.92
N SER A 65 -1.99 -4.46 5.06
CA SER A 65 -2.81 -4.06 3.90
C SER A 65 -3.01 -5.20 2.90
N LEU A 66 -2.05 -6.12 2.74
CA LEU A 66 -2.21 -7.32 1.91
C LEU A 66 -3.14 -8.35 2.55
N PHE A 67 -3.16 -8.45 3.88
CA PHE A 67 -4.05 -9.37 4.59
C PHE A 67 -5.53 -8.98 4.46
N PHE A 68 -5.82 -7.69 4.39
CA PHE A 68 -7.18 -7.15 4.24
C PHE A 68 -7.63 -6.95 2.78
N TYR A 69 -6.76 -7.28 1.81
CA TYR A 69 -7.01 -7.15 0.39
C TYR A 69 -7.59 -8.45 -0.18
#